data_AF-A0A7K9V2K0-F1
#
_entry.id   AF-A0A7K9V2K0-F1
#
_cell.length_a   1.000
_cell.length_b   1.000
_cell.length_c   1.000
_cell.angle_alpha   90.00
_cell.angle_beta   90.00
_cell.angle_gamma   90.00
#
_symmetry.space_group_name_H-M   'P 1'
#
loop_
_entity.id
_entity.type
_entity.pdbx_description
1 polymer ?
#
loop_
_entity_poly.entity_id
_entity_poly.type
_entity_poly.pdbx_seq_one_letter_code
_entity_poly.pdbx_strand_id
1 'polypeptide(L)'
;QEELEHLNQANEEINRVELQLDDARSAYRRVLSESARRLNAQGSRLGACIDKARPYYEARRLAKEAQQETQKAALRYERAVSMHNAAREMVFVAEQGVMADKNRLDPTWQEMLNHATCKVNEAEEERLRSEREHQRVTRLCQQAEAKVQALQKSLKRVIVKSKPYFELKAQFNQILEEHKAKVTALERCVSQAKTRYSVALRNLEQISEQIHARRLQRLILRRASPVGAEAGGQEAGGAGRGAEGPPADALSVLSLQTIASDLQKFDSVEHLLGLSDAASLNSDEMEERDRRRGGSGRFKHHRSISL
;
A
#
# COMPACT_ATOMS: atom_id res chain seq x y z
N GLN A 1 36.04 -1.97 20.34
CA GLN A 1 35.98 -3.37 19.88
C GLN A 1 34.58 -3.64 19.34
N GLU A 2 33.55 -3.40 20.15
CA GLU A 2 32.12 -3.36 19.78
C GLU A 2 31.83 -2.69 18.41
N GLU A 3 32.30 -1.47 18.15
CA GLU A 3 32.10 -0.79 16.86
C GLU A 3 32.71 -1.51 15.64
N LEU A 4 33.79 -2.28 15.82
CA LEU A 4 34.38 -3.11 14.75
C LEU A 4 33.54 -4.38 14.51
N GLU A 5 32.94 -4.93 15.57
CA GLU A 5 32.01 -6.06 15.49
C GLU A 5 30.71 -5.62 14.79
N HIS A 6 30.19 -4.43 15.10
CA HIS A 6 29.07 -3.83 14.38
C HIS A 6 29.37 -3.57 12.90
N LEU A 7 30.57 -3.06 12.58
CA LEU A 7 30.99 -2.83 11.19
C LEU A 7 31.11 -4.15 10.41
N ASN A 8 31.73 -5.18 10.99
CA ASN A 8 31.83 -6.51 10.38
C ASN A 8 30.44 -7.13 10.17
N GLN A 9 29.57 -7.09 11.18
CA GLN A 9 28.22 -7.64 11.10
C GLN A 9 27.36 -6.93 10.05
N ALA A 10 27.47 -5.60 9.94
CA ALA A 10 26.78 -4.81 8.93
C ALA A 10 27.33 -5.10 7.52
N ASN A 11 28.64 -5.30 7.37
CA ASN A 11 29.26 -5.67 6.09
C ASN A 11 28.81 -7.06 5.60
N GLU A 12 28.75 -8.06 6.49
CA GLU A 12 28.18 -9.38 6.18
C GLU A 12 26.69 -9.28 5.82
N GLU A 13 25.92 -8.47 6.54
CA GLU A 13 24.51 -8.22 6.25
C GLU A 13 24.32 -7.59 4.85
N ILE A 14 25.12 -6.57 4.50
CA ILE A 14 25.11 -5.93 3.17
C ILE A 14 25.37 -6.98 2.08
N ASN A 15 26.50 -7.70 2.15
CA ASN A 15 26.87 -8.70 1.13
C ASN A 15 25.78 -9.76 0.93
N ARG A 16 25.19 -10.25 2.02
CA ARG A 16 24.10 -11.25 1.99
C ARG A 16 22.83 -10.69 1.35
N VAL A 17 22.41 -9.49 1.73
CA VAL A 17 21.14 -8.90 1.26
C VAL A 17 21.28 -8.38 -0.18
N GLU A 18 22.45 -7.89 -0.60
CA GLU A 18 22.72 -7.52 -1.99
C GLU A 18 22.67 -8.72 -2.93
N LEU A 19 23.26 -9.86 -2.56
CA LEU A 19 23.14 -11.11 -3.33
C LEU A 19 21.67 -11.54 -3.48
N GLN A 20 20.90 -11.51 -2.38
CA GLN A 20 19.47 -11.83 -2.40
C GLN A 20 18.65 -10.84 -3.25
N LEU A 21 19.05 -9.57 -3.28
CA LEU A 21 18.41 -8.53 -4.08
C LEU A 21 18.63 -8.77 -5.58
N ASP A 22 19.85 -9.12 -6.00
CA ASP A 22 20.15 -9.41 -7.40
C ASP A 22 19.50 -10.70 -7.90
N ASP A 23 19.40 -11.73 -7.04
CA ASP A 23 18.57 -12.92 -7.29
C ASP A 23 17.09 -12.56 -7.45
N ALA A 24 16.54 -11.73 -6.55
CA ALA A 24 15.14 -11.30 -6.59
C ALA A 24 14.83 -10.46 -7.85
N ARG A 25 15.71 -9.52 -8.21
CA ARG A 25 15.63 -8.72 -9.45
C ARG A 25 15.72 -9.61 -10.70
N SER A 26 16.56 -10.64 -10.66
CA SER A 26 16.71 -11.59 -11.77
C SER A 26 15.54 -12.57 -11.88
N ALA A 27 14.89 -12.91 -10.78
CA ALA A 27 13.61 -13.61 -10.79
C ALA A 27 12.48 -12.72 -11.36
N TYR A 28 12.35 -11.47 -10.89
CA TYR A 28 11.36 -10.51 -11.40
C TYR A 28 11.46 -10.29 -12.91
N ARG A 29 12.67 -10.05 -13.43
CA ARG A 29 12.91 -9.89 -14.90
C ARG A 29 12.53 -11.13 -15.70
N ARG A 30 12.74 -12.34 -15.17
CA ARG A 30 12.32 -13.60 -15.82
C ARG A 30 10.79 -13.71 -15.88
N VAL A 31 10.10 -13.45 -14.76
CA VAL A 31 8.63 -13.46 -14.70
C VAL A 31 8.04 -12.41 -15.65
N LEU A 32 8.59 -11.20 -15.70
CA LEU A 32 8.15 -10.14 -16.61
C LEU A 32 8.29 -10.54 -18.09
N SER A 33 9.42 -11.16 -18.45
CA SER A 33 9.67 -11.66 -19.80
C SER A 33 8.78 -12.86 -20.18
N GLU A 34 8.43 -13.70 -19.22
CA GLU A 34 7.52 -14.83 -19.42
C GLU A 34 6.06 -14.40 -19.53
N SER A 35 5.59 -13.52 -18.64
CA SER A 35 4.23 -12.99 -18.65
C SER A 35 3.95 -12.22 -19.93
N ALA A 36 4.88 -11.36 -20.38
CA ALA A 36 4.77 -10.66 -21.66
C ALA A 36 4.62 -11.64 -22.85
N ARG A 37 5.46 -12.68 -22.92
CA ARG A 37 5.36 -13.71 -23.99
C ARG A 37 4.03 -14.46 -23.96
N ARG A 38 3.59 -14.92 -22.78
CA ARG A 38 2.33 -15.68 -22.63
C ARG A 38 1.09 -14.81 -22.89
N LEU A 39 1.10 -13.55 -22.44
CA LEU A 39 0.02 -12.60 -22.71
C LEU A 39 -0.05 -12.19 -24.18
N ASN A 40 1.09 -11.99 -24.86
CA ASN A 40 1.12 -11.72 -26.30
C ASN A 40 0.59 -12.93 -27.10
N ALA A 41 0.94 -14.16 -26.72
CA ALA A 41 0.44 -15.36 -27.38
C ALA A 41 -1.10 -15.50 -27.27
N GLN A 42 -1.70 -15.12 -26.13
CA GLN A 42 -3.16 -15.05 -25.99
C GLN A 42 -3.74 -13.83 -26.73
N GLY A 43 -3.04 -12.69 -26.70
CA GLY A 43 -3.40 -11.47 -27.41
C GLY A 43 -3.61 -11.71 -28.91
N SER A 44 -2.66 -12.35 -29.58
CA SER A 44 -2.74 -12.69 -31.01
C SER A 44 -3.89 -13.63 -31.36
N ARG A 45 -4.35 -14.49 -30.43
CA ARG A 45 -5.49 -15.40 -30.64
C ARG A 45 -6.84 -14.70 -30.50
N LEU A 46 -6.91 -13.66 -29.67
CA LEU A 46 -8.14 -12.99 -29.29
C LEU A 46 -8.38 -11.70 -30.09
N GLY A 47 -7.31 -10.98 -30.40
CA GLY A 47 -7.33 -9.72 -31.16
C GLY A 47 -8.25 -8.68 -30.53
N ALA A 48 -9.00 -7.97 -31.37
CA ALA A 48 -9.85 -6.83 -30.99
C ALA A 48 -10.98 -7.13 -29.98
N CYS A 49 -11.18 -8.39 -29.54
CA CYS A 49 -12.10 -8.65 -28.43
C CYS A 49 -11.53 -8.25 -27.06
N ILE A 50 -10.20 -8.14 -26.92
CA ILE A 50 -9.57 -7.65 -25.67
C ILE A 50 -9.88 -6.16 -25.48
N ASP A 51 -9.64 -5.33 -26.51
CA ASP A 51 -9.91 -3.89 -26.45
C ASP A 51 -11.39 -3.58 -26.24
N LYS A 52 -12.29 -4.33 -26.89
CA LYS A 52 -13.74 -4.20 -26.72
C LYS A 52 -14.23 -4.62 -25.32
N ALA A 53 -13.50 -5.48 -24.62
CA ALA A 53 -13.84 -5.88 -23.25
C ALA A 53 -13.24 -4.96 -22.18
N ARG A 54 -12.17 -4.21 -22.50
CA ARG A 54 -11.43 -3.34 -21.57
C ARG A 54 -12.35 -2.42 -20.73
N PRO A 55 -13.35 -1.70 -21.29
CA PRO A 55 -14.22 -0.82 -20.50
C PRO A 55 -15.02 -1.53 -19.40
N TYR A 56 -15.41 -2.80 -19.61
CA TYR A 56 -16.10 -3.60 -18.59
C TYR A 56 -15.17 -3.94 -17.42
N TYR A 57 -13.94 -4.38 -17.71
CA TYR A 57 -12.97 -4.73 -16.68
C TYR A 57 -12.47 -3.51 -15.90
N GLU A 58 -12.29 -2.36 -16.56
CA GLU A 58 -11.98 -1.07 -15.91
C GLU A 58 -13.12 -0.59 -15.02
N ALA A 59 -14.36 -0.59 -15.53
CA ALA A 59 -15.52 -0.23 -14.72
C ALA A 59 -15.67 -1.17 -13.51
N ARG A 60 -15.37 -2.47 -13.67
CA ARG A 60 -15.39 -3.45 -12.57
C ARG A 60 -14.27 -3.22 -11.55
N ARG A 61 -13.08 -2.77 -11.97
CA ARG A 61 -12.02 -2.33 -11.06
C ARG A 61 -12.49 -1.14 -10.22
N LEU A 62 -13.00 -0.09 -10.89
CA LEU A 62 -13.48 1.13 -10.24
C LEU A 62 -14.67 0.89 -9.30
N ALA A 63 -15.60 -0.01 -9.65
CA ALA A 63 -16.71 -0.37 -8.77
C ALA A 63 -16.22 -1.05 -7.48
N LYS A 64 -15.24 -1.96 -7.57
CA LYS A 64 -14.67 -2.62 -6.38
C LYS A 64 -13.83 -1.66 -5.52
N GLU A 65 -13.13 -0.71 -6.14
CA GLU A 65 -12.43 0.38 -5.45
C GLU A 65 -13.43 1.30 -4.70
N ALA A 66 -14.53 1.71 -5.35
CA ALA A 66 -15.61 2.48 -4.72
C ALA A 66 -16.33 1.71 -3.60
N GLN A 67 -16.49 0.39 -3.74
CA GLN A 67 -17.03 -0.49 -2.69
C GLN A 67 -16.12 -0.53 -1.47
N GLN A 68 -14.81 -0.67 -1.67
CA GLN A 68 -13.84 -0.64 -0.57
C GLN A 68 -13.81 0.71 0.14
N GLU A 69 -13.87 1.84 -0.58
CA GLU A 69 -13.93 3.15 0.08
C GLU A 69 -15.27 3.38 0.79
N THR A 70 -16.36 2.83 0.25
CA THR A 70 -17.67 2.84 0.93
C THR A 70 -17.64 2.07 2.26
N GLN A 71 -16.98 0.90 2.29
CA GLN A 71 -16.76 0.13 3.53
C GLN A 71 -15.89 0.91 4.52
N LYS A 72 -14.78 1.53 4.08
CA LYS A 72 -13.95 2.38 4.95
C LYS A 72 -14.72 3.58 5.51
N ALA A 73 -15.54 4.24 4.69
CA ALA A 73 -16.39 5.35 5.14
C ALA A 73 -17.48 4.90 6.12
N ALA A 74 -18.08 3.72 5.91
CA ALA A 74 -19.02 3.13 6.86
C ALA A 74 -18.37 2.90 8.23
N LEU A 75 -17.19 2.26 8.27
CA LEU A 75 -16.44 2.03 9.52
C LEU A 75 -16.04 3.34 10.23
N ARG A 76 -15.74 4.41 9.48
CA ARG A 76 -15.49 5.75 10.04
C ARG A 76 -16.76 6.34 10.67
N TYR A 77 -17.90 6.24 9.98
CA TYR A 77 -19.19 6.69 10.48
C TYR A 77 -19.64 5.90 11.72
N GLU A 78 -19.55 4.57 11.70
CA GLU A 78 -19.84 3.71 12.87
C GLU A 78 -18.99 4.10 14.09
N ARG A 79 -17.69 4.37 13.89
CA ARG A 79 -16.82 4.88 14.96
C ARG A 79 -17.26 6.25 15.46
N ALA A 80 -17.64 7.18 14.58
CA ALA A 80 -18.14 8.50 14.98
C ALA A 80 -19.46 8.42 15.77
N VAL A 81 -20.40 7.55 15.34
CA VAL A 81 -21.63 7.25 16.08
C VAL A 81 -21.33 6.69 17.48
N SER A 82 -20.39 5.74 17.58
CA SER A 82 -19.96 5.16 18.86
C SER A 82 -19.33 6.23 19.78
N MET A 83 -18.45 7.08 19.26
CA MET A 83 -17.84 8.18 20.03
C MET A 83 -18.87 9.21 20.49
N HIS A 84 -19.84 9.56 19.65
CA HIS A 84 -20.94 10.47 20.02
C HIS A 84 -21.84 9.86 21.11
N ASN A 85 -22.16 8.57 21.04
CA ASN A 85 -22.92 7.90 22.10
C ASN A 85 -22.19 7.92 23.45
N ALA A 86 -20.89 7.58 23.47
CA ALA A 86 -20.06 7.68 24.67
C ALA A 86 -19.95 9.12 25.19
N ALA A 87 -19.95 10.13 24.31
CA ALA A 87 -20.00 11.54 24.71
C ALA A 87 -21.33 11.90 25.40
N ARG A 88 -22.47 11.42 24.89
CA ARG A 88 -23.77 11.64 25.53
C ARG A 88 -23.87 10.96 26.90
N GLU A 89 -23.28 9.79 27.07
CA GLU A 89 -23.17 9.11 28.37
C GLU A 89 -22.32 9.93 29.38
N MET A 90 -21.21 10.55 28.93
CA MET A 90 -20.43 11.46 29.79
C MET A 90 -21.24 12.69 30.25
N VAL A 91 -22.05 13.28 29.38
CA VAL A 91 -22.96 14.38 29.77
C VAL A 91 -23.98 13.90 30.81
N PHE A 92 -24.64 12.76 30.57
CA PHE A 92 -25.63 12.21 31.49
C PHE A 92 -25.06 11.91 32.90
N VAL A 93 -23.81 11.47 32.99
CA VAL A 93 -23.12 11.27 34.29
C VAL A 93 -22.73 12.61 34.93
N ALA A 94 -22.25 13.58 34.15
CA ALA A 94 -21.92 14.92 34.66
C ALA A 94 -23.16 15.69 35.16
N GLU A 95 -24.30 15.58 34.47
CA GLU A 95 -25.58 16.15 34.89
C GLU A 95 -26.03 15.59 36.25
N GLN A 96 -25.98 14.26 36.44
CA GLN A 96 -26.25 13.64 37.75
C GLN A 96 -25.27 14.12 38.83
N GLY A 97 -23.99 14.27 38.48
CA GLY A 97 -22.95 14.78 39.37
C GLY A 97 -23.20 16.21 39.85
N VAL A 98 -23.69 17.10 38.97
CA VAL A 98 -24.08 18.49 39.29
C VAL A 98 -25.40 18.56 40.06
N MET A 99 -26.37 17.68 39.76
CA MET A 99 -27.69 17.67 40.41
C MET A 99 -27.68 17.09 41.83
N ALA A 100 -26.60 16.43 42.26
CA ALA A 100 -26.44 15.98 43.63
C ALA A 100 -26.29 17.17 44.60
N ASP A 101 -27.07 17.22 45.68
CA ASP A 101 -27.13 18.36 46.62
C ASP A 101 -25.78 18.83 47.18
N LYS A 102 -24.79 17.92 47.25
CA LYS A 102 -23.42 18.22 47.72
C LYS A 102 -22.59 19.03 46.73
N ASN A 103 -22.92 18.96 45.44
CA ASN A 103 -22.08 19.45 44.32
C ASN A 103 -22.74 20.59 43.53
N ARG A 104 -23.99 20.95 43.87
CA ARG A 104 -24.87 21.87 43.11
C ARG A 104 -24.31 23.29 42.90
N LEU A 105 -23.26 23.67 43.63
CA LEU A 105 -22.52 24.93 43.50
C LEU A 105 -21.00 24.73 43.36
N ASP A 106 -20.54 23.51 43.07
CA ASP A 106 -19.12 23.19 42.89
C ASP A 106 -18.66 23.57 41.46
N PRO A 107 -17.71 24.50 41.30
CA PRO A 107 -17.21 24.91 39.98
C PRO A 107 -16.62 23.74 39.18
N THR A 108 -16.03 22.74 39.83
CA THR A 108 -15.37 21.61 39.15
C THR A 108 -16.37 20.71 38.42
N TRP A 109 -17.56 20.52 38.98
CA TRP A 109 -18.65 19.76 38.34
C TRP A 109 -19.31 20.56 37.21
N GLN A 110 -19.39 21.90 37.35
CA GLN A 110 -19.86 22.78 36.27
C GLN A 110 -18.88 22.79 35.08
N GLU A 111 -17.58 22.87 35.34
CA GLU A 111 -16.53 22.74 34.32
C GLU A 111 -16.55 21.37 33.63
N MET A 112 -16.75 20.29 34.40
CA MET A 112 -16.89 18.93 33.86
C MET A 112 -18.10 18.81 32.91
N LEU A 113 -19.25 19.35 33.30
CA LEU A 113 -20.45 19.36 32.46
C LEU A 113 -20.26 20.20 31.19
N ASN A 114 -19.62 21.37 31.30
CA ASN A 114 -19.29 22.21 30.15
C ASN A 114 -18.34 21.49 29.17
N HIS A 115 -17.31 20.81 29.68
CA HIS A 115 -16.40 20.02 28.86
C HIS A 115 -17.11 18.84 28.17
N ALA A 116 -17.95 18.09 28.90
CA ALA A 116 -18.73 17.00 28.34
C ALA A 116 -19.68 17.50 27.23
N THR A 117 -20.32 18.65 27.44
CA THR A 117 -21.23 19.29 26.47
C THR A 117 -20.48 19.72 25.20
N CYS A 118 -19.30 20.34 25.34
CA CYS A 118 -18.43 20.68 24.20
C CYS A 118 -18.07 19.43 23.38
N LYS A 119 -17.68 18.36 24.08
CA LYS A 119 -17.29 17.08 23.48
C LYS A 119 -18.44 16.34 22.79
N VAL A 120 -19.69 16.48 23.27
CA VAL A 120 -20.88 15.99 22.55
C VAL A 120 -21.09 16.74 21.24
N ASN A 121 -20.94 18.06 21.24
CA ASN A 121 -21.10 18.88 20.03
C ASN A 121 -20.02 18.55 18.98
N GLU A 122 -18.75 18.43 19.40
CA GLU A 122 -17.64 18.00 18.53
C GLU A 122 -17.89 16.61 17.93
N ALA A 123 -18.30 15.64 18.76
CA ALA A 123 -18.58 14.28 18.30
C ALA A 123 -19.81 14.21 17.39
N GLU A 124 -20.84 15.04 17.63
CA GLU A 124 -22.01 15.15 16.75
C GLU A 124 -21.65 15.74 15.39
N GLU A 125 -20.81 16.77 15.36
CA GLU A 125 -20.37 17.37 14.09
C GLU A 125 -19.59 16.35 13.25
N GLU A 126 -18.67 15.59 13.88
CA GLU A 126 -17.93 14.53 13.20
C GLU A 126 -18.82 13.36 12.76
N ARG A 127 -19.85 13.02 13.54
CA ARG A 127 -20.90 12.06 13.13
C ARG A 127 -21.61 12.52 11.87
N LEU A 128 -22.04 13.79 11.81
CA LEU A 128 -22.74 14.35 10.64
C LEU A 128 -21.83 14.50 9.41
N ARG A 129 -20.54 14.83 9.58
CA ARG A 129 -19.56 14.87 8.48
C ARG A 129 -19.32 13.49 7.90
N SER A 130 -19.03 12.50 8.75
CA SER A 130 -18.79 11.11 8.34
C SER A 130 -20.02 10.45 7.73
N GLU A 131 -21.23 10.77 8.21
CA GLU A 131 -22.49 10.35 7.59
C GLU A 131 -22.62 10.86 6.14
N ARG A 132 -22.47 12.18 5.93
CA ARG A 132 -22.56 12.81 4.61
C ARG A 132 -21.56 12.21 3.64
N GLU A 133 -20.34 11.94 4.10
CA GLU A 133 -19.29 11.31 3.30
C GLU A 133 -19.65 9.85 2.97
N HIS A 134 -20.08 9.05 3.95
CA HIS A 134 -20.54 7.68 3.71
C HIS A 134 -21.71 7.63 2.70
N GLN A 135 -22.70 8.51 2.83
CA GLN A 135 -23.79 8.64 1.85
C GLN A 135 -23.27 9.03 0.45
N ARG A 136 -22.28 9.93 0.37
CA ARG A 136 -21.67 10.37 -0.89
C ARG A 136 -20.96 9.23 -1.60
N VAL A 137 -20.08 8.50 -0.92
CA VAL A 137 -19.33 7.38 -1.53
C VAL A 137 -20.24 6.20 -1.87
N THR A 138 -21.27 5.93 -1.06
CA THR A 138 -22.28 4.91 -1.35
C THR A 138 -23.00 5.20 -2.68
N ARG A 139 -23.40 6.45 -2.94
CA ARG A 139 -24.00 6.85 -4.23
C ARG A 139 -23.04 6.65 -5.40
N LEU A 140 -21.75 6.93 -5.23
CA LEU A 140 -20.74 6.70 -6.27
C LEU A 140 -20.51 5.20 -6.53
N CYS A 141 -20.53 4.36 -5.49
CA CYS A 141 -20.46 2.91 -5.61
C CYS A 141 -21.64 2.37 -6.43
N GLN A 142 -22.87 2.77 -6.09
CA GLN A 142 -24.09 2.38 -6.82
C GLN A 142 -24.02 2.79 -8.30
N GLN A 143 -23.52 4.00 -8.61
CA GLN A 143 -23.32 4.45 -10.00
C GLN A 143 -22.27 3.62 -10.75
N ALA A 144 -21.16 3.28 -10.10
CA ALA A 144 -20.11 2.44 -10.68
C ALA A 144 -20.62 1.00 -10.94
N GLU A 145 -21.34 0.41 -9.99
CA GLU A 145 -21.98 -0.91 -10.14
C GLU A 145 -23.03 -0.91 -11.27
N ALA A 146 -23.87 0.12 -11.36
CA ALA A 146 -24.83 0.26 -12.45
C ALA A 146 -24.14 0.33 -13.83
N LYS A 147 -23.00 1.05 -13.93
CA LYS A 147 -22.17 1.08 -15.14
C LYS A 147 -21.59 -0.30 -15.47
N VAL A 148 -21.12 -1.06 -14.47
CA VAL A 148 -20.66 -2.46 -14.65
C VAL A 148 -21.79 -3.33 -15.20
N GLN A 149 -22.99 -3.26 -14.63
CA GLN A 149 -24.15 -4.04 -15.10
C GLN A 149 -24.55 -3.68 -16.54
N ALA A 150 -24.54 -2.40 -16.91
CA ALA A 150 -24.83 -1.94 -18.27
C ALA A 150 -23.80 -2.46 -19.29
N LEU A 151 -22.51 -2.42 -18.94
CA LEU A 151 -21.44 -2.97 -19.76
C LEU A 151 -21.48 -4.51 -19.83
N GLN A 152 -21.83 -5.19 -18.74
CA GLN A 152 -22.00 -6.64 -18.72
C GLN A 152 -23.12 -7.11 -19.65
N LYS A 153 -24.25 -6.40 -19.66
CA LYS A 153 -25.40 -6.69 -20.54
C LYS A 153 -25.04 -6.47 -22.01
N SER A 154 -24.39 -5.35 -22.34
CA SER A 154 -24.06 -5.00 -23.74
C SER A 154 -22.86 -5.79 -24.31
N LEU A 155 -21.89 -6.18 -23.49
CA LEU A 155 -20.65 -6.83 -23.94
C LEU A 155 -20.55 -8.33 -23.63
N LYS A 156 -21.63 -9.00 -23.17
CA LYS A 156 -21.66 -10.41 -22.68
C LYS A 156 -20.77 -11.38 -23.47
N ARG A 157 -20.91 -11.42 -24.81
CA ARG A 157 -20.14 -12.34 -25.69
C ARG A 157 -18.64 -12.02 -25.72
N VAL A 158 -18.29 -10.73 -25.72
CA VAL A 158 -16.90 -10.26 -25.78
C VAL A 158 -16.20 -10.56 -24.46
N ILE A 159 -16.87 -10.29 -23.34
CA ILE A 159 -16.38 -10.59 -21.98
C ILE A 159 -16.04 -12.08 -21.86
N VAL A 160 -16.98 -12.97 -22.19
CA VAL A 160 -16.76 -14.43 -22.13
C VAL A 160 -15.57 -14.87 -22.99
N LYS A 161 -15.45 -14.38 -24.24
CA LYS A 161 -14.31 -14.72 -25.11
C LYS A 161 -12.97 -14.20 -24.55
N SER A 162 -12.96 -13.01 -23.95
CA SER A 162 -11.74 -12.38 -23.41
C SER A 162 -11.34 -12.88 -22.01
N LYS A 163 -12.24 -13.54 -21.28
CA LYS A 163 -12.07 -13.94 -19.87
C LYS A 163 -10.72 -14.65 -19.58
N PRO A 164 -10.26 -15.65 -20.36
CA PRO A 164 -8.99 -16.34 -20.07
C PRO A 164 -7.76 -15.43 -20.14
N TYR A 165 -7.78 -14.37 -20.97
CA TYR A 165 -6.69 -13.40 -21.04
C TYR A 165 -6.65 -12.50 -19.81
N PHE A 166 -7.80 -12.01 -19.34
CA PHE A 166 -7.85 -11.15 -18.15
C PHE A 166 -7.56 -11.93 -16.86
N GLU A 167 -7.94 -13.21 -16.78
CA GLU A 167 -7.55 -14.10 -15.68
C GLU A 167 -6.04 -14.38 -15.67
N LEU A 168 -5.46 -14.70 -16.81
CA LEU A 168 -4.00 -14.89 -16.93
C LEU A 168 -3.23 -13.60 -16.62
N LYS A 169 -3.75 -12.44 -17.04
CA LYS A 169 -3.17 -11.13 -16.69
C LYS A 169 -3.25 -10.87 -15.17
N ALA A 170 -4.36 -11.22 -14.52
CA ALA A 170 -4.50 -11.10 -13.07
C ALA A 170 -3.44 -11.93 -12.32
N GLN A 171 -3.28 -13.20 -12.71
CA GLN A 171 -2.29 -14.11 -12.12
C GLN A 171 -0.87 -13.58 -12.26
N PHE A 172 -0.47 -13.12 -13.47
CA PHE A 172 0.86 -12.54 -13.65
C PHE A 172 1.05 -11.22 -12.92
N ASN A 173 0.04 -10.35 -12.85
CA ASN A 173 0.16 -9.11 -12.11
C ASN A 173 0.30 -9.36 -10.59
N GLN A 174 -0.39 -10.37 -10.03
CA GLN A 174 -0.17 -10.78 -8.64
C GLN A 174 1.28 -11.24 -8.41
N ILE A 175 1.77 -12.19 -9.21
CA ILE A 175 3.14 -12.73 -9.07
C ILE A 175 4.18 -11.60 -9.24
N LEU A 176 3.96 -10.67 -10.18
CA LEU A 176 4.84 -9.52 -10.39
C LEU A 176 4.84 -8.56 -9.19
N GLU A 177 3.69 -8.26 -8.59
CA GLU A 177 3.61 -7.45 -7.37
C GLU A 177 4.25 -8.14 -6.16
N GLU A 178 4.09 -9.46 -6.00
CA GLU A 178 4.78 -10.24 -4.95
C GLU A 178 6.32 -10.17 -5.11
N HIS A 179 6.83 -10.39 -6.33
CA HIS A 179 8.26 -10.27 -6.61
C HIS A 179 8.78 -8.83 -6.44
N LYS A 180 8.02 -7.82 -6.86
CA LYS A 180 8.34 -6.40 -6.69
C LYS A 180 8.36 -6.01 -5.21
N ALA A 181 7.37 -6.43 -4.43
CA ALA A 181 7.33 -6.20 -2.98
C ALA A 181 8.56 -6.82 -2.29
N LYS A 182 8.98 -8.02 -2.72
CA LYS A 182 10.23 -8.64 -2.25
C LYS A 182 11.47 -7.83 -2.62
N VAL A 183 11.56 -7.34 -3.87
CA VAL A 183 12.67 -6.46 -4.31
C VAL A 183 12.71 -5.17 -3.48
N THR A 184 11.59 -4.45 -3.35
CA THR A 184 11.52 -3.21 -2.55
C THR A 184 11.80 -3.44 -1.06
N ALA A 185 11.42 -4.60 -0.51
CA ALA A 185 11.78 -4.98 0.85
C ALA A 185 13.30 -5.20 1.01
N LEU A 186 13.92 -5.94 0.07
CA LEU A 186 15.36 -6.18 0.07
C LEU A 186 16.16 -4.88 -0.16
N GLU A 187 15.72 -4.00 -1.06
CA GLU A 187 16.30 -2.67 -1.27
C GLU A 187 16.29 -1.85 0.02
N ARG A 188 15.16 -1.84 0.76
CA ARG A 188 15.07 -1.20 2.08
C ARG A 188 16.04 -1.81 3.08
N CYS A 189 16.19 -3.14 3.10
CA CYS A 189 17.16 -3.82 3.96
C CYS A 189 18.61 -3.47 3.60
N VAL A 190 18.98 -3.38 2.32
CA VAL A 190 20.31 -2.92 1.88
C VAL A 190 20.56 -1.49 2.37
N SER A 191 19.62 -0.56 2.15
CA SER A 191 19.74 0.83 2.62
C SER A 191 19.87 0.93 4.14
N GLN A 192 19.14 0.12 4.90
CA GLN A 192 19.26 0.05 6.37
C GLN A 192 20.62 -0.50 6.81
N ALA A 193 21.10 -1.59 6.22
CA ALA A 193 22.39 -2.19 6.53
C ALA A 193 23.56 -1.23 6.18
N LYS A 194 23.49 -0.55 5.03
CA LYS A 194 24.44 0.52 4.65
C LYS A 194 24.42 1.69 5.62
N THR A 195 23.23 2.08 6.11
CA THR A 195 23.11 3.12 7.14
C THR A 195 23.78 2.69 8.46
N ARG A 196 23.57 1.44 8.91
CA ARG A 196 24.24 0.88 10.11
C ARG A 196 25.76 0.89 9.94
N TYR A 197 26.26 0.43 8.79
CA TYR A 197 27.68 0.44 8.46
C TYR A 197 28.27 1.86 8.48
N SER A 198 27.59 2.83 7.86
CA SER A 198 28.02 4.24 7.87
C SER A 198 28.01 4.88 9.25
N VAL A 199 27.10 4.48 10.15
CA VAL A 199 27.08 4.94 11.54
C VAL A 199 28.26 4.36 12.32
N ALA A 200 28.50 3.04 12.24
CA ALA A 200 29.64 2.39 12.90
C ALA A 200 30.99 2.98 12.44
N LEU A 201 31.13 3.28 11.13
CA LEU A 201 32.33 3.93 10.59
C LEU A 201 32.55 5.33 11.18
N ARG A 202 31.50 6.16 11.25
CA ARG A 202 31.57 7.50 11.88
C ARG A 202 31.88 7.43 13.37
N ASN A 203 31.35 6.44 14.08
CA ASN A 203 31.66 6.23 15.50
C ASN A 203 33.16 5.89 15.68
N LEU A 204 33.73 5.05 14.82
CA LEU A 204 35.17 4.74 14.82
C LEU A 204 36.04 5.97 14.50
N GLU A 205 35.64 6.77 13.52
CA GLU A 205 36.29 8.06 13.20
C GLU A 205 36.28 8.99 14.42
N GLN A 206 35.13 9.19 15.05
CA GLN A 206 34.98 10.05 16.23
C GLN A 206 35.81 9.55 17.43
N ILE A 207 35.85 8.23 17.67
CA ILE A 207 36.71 7.63 18.72
C ILE A 207 38.18 7.88 18.40
N SER A 208 38.59 7.73 17.14
CA SER A 208 39.95 8.01 16.69
C SER A 208 40.34 9.47 16.93
N GLU A 209 39.52 10.42 16.48
CA GLU A 209 39.71 11.85 16.70
C GLU A 209 39.85 12.21 18.19
N GLN A 210 38.99 11.65 19.05
CA GLN A 210 39.09 11.84 20.50
C GLN A 210 40.42 11.30 21.08
N ILE A 211 40.90 10.15 20.60
CA ILE A 211 42.20 9.59 21.00
C ILE A 211 43.34 10.51 20.55
N HIS A 212 43.29 11.04 19.32
CA HIS A 212 44.28 11.98 18.80
C HIS A 212 44.27 13.31 19.56
N ALA A 213 43.10 13.90 19.82
CA ALA A 213 42.94 15.11 20.62
C ALA A 213 43.49 14.93 22.05
N ARG A 214 43.17 13.81 22.73
CA ARG A 214 43.72 13.47 24.05
C ARG A 214 45.22 13.22 24.05
N ARG A 215 45.83 12.83 22.92
CA ARG A 215 47.30 12.74 22.78
C ARG A 215 47.92 14.13 22.63
N LEU A 216 47.34 14.97 21.77
CA LEU A 216 47.77 16.37 21.57
C LEU A 216 47.67 17.21 22.84
N GLN A 217 46.55 17.12 23.57
CA GLN A 217 46.36 17.85 24.83
C GLN A 217 47.38 17.46 25.89
N ARG A 218 47.76 16.17 25.98
CA ARG A 218 48.83 15.69 26.88
C ARG A 218 50.21 16.21 26.50
N LEU A 219 50.49 16.38 25.21
CA LEU A 219 51.73 17.01 24.72
C LEU A 219 51.78 18.50 25.05
N ILE A 220 50.66 19.21 24.91
CA ILE A 220 50.54 20.63 25.25
C ILE A 220 50.67 20.84 26.77
N LEU A 221 49.99 20.05 27.60
CA LEU A 221 50.13 20.07 29.06
C LEU A 221 51.56 19.78 29.52
N ARG A 222 52.28 18.87 28.85
CA ARG A 222 53.71 18.63 29.12
C ARG A 222 54.65 19.77 28.68
N ARG A 223 54.19 20.67 27.82
CA ARG A 223 54.90 21.91 27.44
C ARG A 223 54.52 23.12 28.31
N ALA A 224 53.52 23.01 29.18
CA ALA A 224 53.10 24.07 30.10
C ALA A 224 53.98 24.13 31.37
N SER A 225 55.31 24.10 31.21
CA SER A 225 56.28 24.44 32.24
C SER A 225 57.15 25.57 31.68
N PRO A 226 57.21 26.76 32.31
CA PRO A 226 57.74 27.95 31.69
C PRO A 226 59.28 27.95 31.69
N VAL A 227 59.86 27.65 30.52
CA VAL A 227 61.25 27.97 30.20
C VAL A 227 61.24 28.68 28.84
N GLY A 228 61.70 29.92 28.81
CA GLY A 228 61.74 30.73 27.58
C GLY A 228 62.93 30.40 26.68
N ALA A 229 63.18 31.27 25.69
CA ALA A 229 64.34 31.27 24.78
C ALA A 229 64.35 30.09 23.76
N GLU A 230 64.40 30.25 22.42
CA GLU A 230 64.51 31.41 21.52
C GLU A 230 63.86 31.12 20.14
N ALA A 231 63.80 32.16 19.29
CA ALA A 231 63.92 32.12 17.82
C ALA A 231 62.84 31.44 16.92
N GLY A 232 62.02 32.29 16.28
CA GLY A 232 62.08 32.50 14.82
C GLY A 232 61.47 31.47 13.86
N GLY A 233 60.35 31.82 13.22
CA GLY A 233 59.82 31.08 12.06
C GLY A 233 58.42 31.52 11.61
N GLN A 234 58.33 32.55 10.76
CA GLN A 234 57.12 32.97 10.03
C GLN A 234 56.63 31.84 9.09
N GLU A 235 55.39 31.37 9.19
CA GLU A 235 54.13 31.85 8.58
C GLU A 235 53.80 31.29 7.17
N ALA A 236 52.49 31.26 6.92
CA ALA A 236 51.79 31.26 5.63
C ALA A 236 51.61 29.94 4.83
N GLY A 237 50.34 29.52 4.75
CA GLY A 237 49.65 29.46 3.45
C GLY A 237 49.47 28.08 2.80
N GLY A 238 48.29 27.49 2.98
CA GLY A 238 47.96 26.20 2.34
C GLY A 238 46.47 25.82 2.39
N ALA A 239 45.57 26.79 2.16
CA ALA A 239 44.13 26.50 2.11
C ALA A 239 43.71 25.93 0.76
N GLY A 240 42.86 24.89 0.75
CA GLY A 240 41.95 24.64 -0.36
C GLY A 240 41.72 23.18 -0.75
N ARG A 241 40.43 22.88 -0.96
CA ARG A 241 39.85 21.68 -1.61
C ARG A 241 39.92 20.39 -0.78
N GLY A 242 38.83 19.65 -0.62
CA GLY A 242 37.47 19.89 -1.09
C GLY A 242 36.63 18.65 -0.83
N ALA A 243 35.40 18.81 -0.36
CA ALA A 243 34.54 17.67 -0.06
C ALA A 243 34.02 17.04 -1.36
N GLU A 244 34.48 15.83 -1.67
CA GLU A 244 33.72 14.87 -2.46
C GLU A 244 33.46 13.64 -1.58
N GLY A 245 32.27 13.59 -0.99
CA GLY A 245 31.73 12.32 -0.51
C GLY A 245 31.47 11.39 -1.71
N PRO A 246 31.56 10.07 -1.55
CA PRO A 246 31.29 9.14 -2.65
C PRO A 246 29.87 9.36 -3.19
N PRO A 247 29.67 9.35 -4.53
CA PRO A 247 28.38 9.64 -5.14
C PRO A 247 27.40 8.49 -4.91
N ALA A 248 26.71 8.54 -3.78
CA ALA A 248 25.52 7.74 -3.55
C ALA A 248 24.43 8.08 -4.58
N ASP A 249 23.64 7.06 -4.93
CA ASP A 249 22.29 7.16 -5.48
C ASP A 249 22.07 7.58 -6.95
N ALA A 250 23.09 7.83 -7.76
CA ALA A 250 22.88 8.01 -9.22
C ALA A 250 22.38 6.72 -9.92
N LEU A 251 22.91 5.55 -9.56
CA LEU A 251 22.55 4.26 -10.19
C LEU A 251 21.23 3.68 -9.66
N SER A 252 20.84 4.02 -8.43
CA SER A 252 19.59 3.56 -7.80
C SER A 252 18.36 4.19 -8.49
N VAL A 253 18.44 5.50 -8.81
CA VAL A 253 17.35 6.25 -9.45
C VAL A 253 17.08 5.77 -10.89
N LEU A 254 18.12 5.38 -11.63
CA LEU A 254 17.97 4.82 -12.99
C LEU A 254 17.27 3.43 -12.98
N SER A 255 17.55 2.62 -11.95
CA SER A 255 16.83 1.35 -11.73
C SER A 255 15.36 1.59 -11.39
N LEU A 256 15.09 2.52 -10.46
CA LEU A 256 13.72 2.93 -10.09
C LEU A 256 12.92 3.46 -11.27
N GLN A 257 13.51 4.31 -12.11
CA GLN A 257 12.80 4.90 -13.25
C GLN A 257 12.49 3.87 -14.35
N THR A 258 13.35 2.86 -14.54
CA THR A 258 13.10 1.76 -15.48
C THR A 258 11.93 0.89 -15.01
N ILE A 259 11.92 0.49 -13.73
CA ILE A 259 10.86 -0.35 -13.16
C ILE A 259 9.53 0.44 -13.04
N ALA A 260 9.58 1.73 -12.68
CA ALA A 260 8.40 2.59 -12.61
C ALA A 260 7.77 2.86 -13.98
N SER A 261 8.58 3.03 -15.04
CA SER A 261 8.09 3.25 -16.41
C SER A 261 7.41 2.01 -17.01
N ASP A 262 7.87 0.81 -16.64
CA ASP A 262 7.17 -0.44 -16.98
C ASP A 262 5.92 -0.66 -16.12
N LEU A 263 5.95 -0.30 -14.83
CA LEU A 263 4.79 -0.35 -13.94
C LEU A 263 3.63 0.55 -14.38
N GLN A 264 3.92 1.71 -14.98
CA GLN A 264 2.88 2.64 -15.45
C GLN A 264 1.99 2.06 -16.56
N LYS A 265 2.35 0.90 -17.14
CA LYS A 265 1.54 0.13 -18.11
C LYS A 265 0.75 -1.02 -17.48
N PHE A 266 1.07 -1.41 -16.25
CA PHE A 266 0.44 -2.53 -15.54
C PHE A 266 -0.38 -2.02 -14.34
N ASP A 267 -1.53 -1.41 -14.64
CA ASP A 267 -2.50 -1.00 -13.60
C ASP A 267 -2.92 -2.20 -12.72
N SER A 268 -3.18 -1.86 -11.46
CA SER A 268 -3.47 -2.70 -10.30
C SER A 268 -4.61 -3.70 -10.49
N VAL A 269 -4.45 -4.94 -9.95
CA VAL A 269 -5.35 -6.07 -10.26
C VAL A 269 -5.74 -6.94 -9.04
N GLU A 270 -5.55 -6.44 -7.81
CA GLU A 270 -6.00 -7.09 -6.56
C GLU A 270 -7.53 -7.40 -6.53
N HIS A 271 -8.25 -6.87 -7.52
CA HIS A 271 -9.69 -6.96 -7.61
C HIS A 271 -10.21 -8.14 -8.45
N LEU A 272 -9.39 -8.74 -9.33
CA LEU A 272 -9.81 -9.87 -10.19
C LEU A 272 -9.78 -11.26 -9.52
N LEU A 273 -9.32 -11.38 -8.27
CA LEU A 273 -9.41 -12.63 -7.49
C LEU A 273 -10.85 -13.04 -7.12
N GLY A 274 -11.88 -12.28 -7.52
CA GLY A 274 -13.31 -12.59 -7.37
C GLY A 274 -14.04 -12.85 -8.70
N LEU A 275 -13.39 -13.48 -9.68
CA LEU A 275 -13.98 -13.76 -11.00
C LEU A 275 -14.85 -15.04 -11.06
N SER A 276 -14.92 -15.83 -9.98
CA SER A 276 -15.59 -17.13 -9.95
C SER A 276 -17.12 -17.05 -9.77
N ASP A 277 -17.59 -16.23 -8.82
CA ASP A 277 -18.93 -16.41 -8.22
C ASP A 277 -20.11 -16.05 -9.14
N ALA A 278 -19.88 -15.24 -10.19
CA ALA A 278 -20.93 -14.81 -11.11
C ALA A 278 -21.34 -15.87 -12.17
N ALA A 279 -20.68 -17.04 -12.20
CA ALA A 279 -21.06 -18.15 -13.07
C ALA A 279 -22.23 -18.98 -12.50
N SER A 280 -22.38 -19.04 -11.17
CA SER A 280 -23.38 -19.91 -10.52
C SER A 280 -24.83 -19.48 -10.79
N LEU A 281 -25.06 -18.26 -11.28
CA LEU A 281 -26.39 -17.74 -11.64
C LEU A 281 -26.67 -17.80 -13.17
N ASN A 282 -25.77 -18.35 -14.00
CA ASN A 282 -25.96 -18.42 -15.46
C ASN A 282 -25.94 -19.86 -16.04
N SER A 283 -25.59 -20.89 -15.27
CA SER A 283 -25.72 -22.29 -15.74
C SER A 283 -27.19 -22.70 -15.91
N ASP A 284 -28.03 -22.34 -14.95
CA ASP A 284 -29.43 -22.80 -14.88
C ASP A 284 -30.28 -22.24 -16.05
N GLU A 285 -30.08 -20.97 -16.44
CA GLU A 285 -30.79 -20.37 -17.58
C GLU A 285 -30.39 -20.97 -18.94
N MET A 286 -29.22 -21.62 -19.05
CA MET A 286 -28.72 -22.20 -20.30
C MET A 286 -29.30 -23.61 -20.51
N GLU A 287 -29.33 -24.47 -19.48
CA GLU A 287 -29.95 -25.80 -19.58
C GLU A 287 -31.44 -25.73 -19.91
N GLU A 288 -32.18 -24.77 -19.34
CA GLU A 288 -33.62 -24.66 -19.55
C GLU A 288 -33.97 -24.28 -21.00
N ARG A 289 -33.06 -23.56 -21.69
CA ARG A 289 -33.28 -23.09 -23.06
C ARG A 289 -33.03 -24.14 -24.12
N ASP A 290 -32.07 -25.03 -23.92
CA ASP A 290 -31.83 -26.16 -24.83
C ASP A 290 -32.90 -27.25 -24.68
N ARG A 291 -33.39 -27.52 -23.46
CA ARG A 291 -34.52 -28.44 -23.23
C ARG A 291 -35.80 -28.01 -23.97
N ARG A 292 -36.05 -26.70 -24.07
CA ARG A 292 -37.22 -26.15 -24.78
C ARG A 292 -37.11 -26.16 -26.32
N ARG A 293 -35.96 -26.54 -26.89
CA ARG A 293 -35.73 -26.52 -28.36
C ARG A 293 -35.62 -27.90 -29.03
N GLY A 294 -35.51 -28.98 -28.27
CA GLY A 294 -35.38 -30.36 -28.79
C GLY A 294 -36.68 -31.17 -28.90
N GLY A 295 -37.82 -30.63 -28.47
CA GLY A 295 -39.04 -31.40 -28.20
C GLY A 295 -40.24 -31.16 -29.12
N SER A 296 -40.06 -31.23 -30.45
CA SER A 296 -41.21 -31.24 -31.38
C SER A 296 -40.98 -32.21 -32.53
N GLY A 297 -41.74 -33.31 -32.57
CA GLY A 297 -41.71 -34.24 -33.69
C GLY A 297 -42.11 -35.69 -33.40
N ARG A 298 -43.40 -35.96 -33.13
CA ARG A 298 -44.14 -37.12 -33.66
C ARG A 298 -45.62 -37.17 -33.25
N PHE A 299 -46.50 -36.90 -34.21
CA PHE A 299 -47.89 -37.36 -34.18
C PHE A 299 -47.95 -38.90 -34.32
N LYS A 300 -48.84 -39.57 -33.57
CA LYS A 300 -49.33 -40.93 -33.87
C LYS A 300 -50.69 -41.20 -33.24
N HIS A 301 -51.74 -41.27 -34.06
CA HIS A 301 -53.06 -41.77 -33.66
C HIS A 301 -53.65 -41.01 -32.45
N HIS A 302 -54.44 -41.63 -31.58
CA HIS A 302 -55.06 -42.97 -31.67
C HIS A 302 -56.58 -42.86 -31.40
N ARG A 303 -57.27 -43.99 -31.23
CA ARG A 303 -58.74 -44.10 -31.27
C ARG A 303 -59.27 -44.80 -30.00
N SER A 304 -60.44 -44.34 -29.56
CA SER A 304 -61.57 -45.11 -28.96
C SER A 304 -61.70 -45.38 -27.44
N ILE A 305 -62.95 -45.16 -27.00
CA ILE A 305 -63.78 -45.92 -26.04
C ILE A 305 -63.82 -45.45 -24.58
N SER A 306 -65.07 -45.19 -24.15
CA SER A 306 -65.54 -44.85 -22.80
C SER A 306 -65.71 -46.09 -21.91
N LEU A 307 -65.77 -45.85 -20.60
CA LEU A 307 -66.80 -46.36 -19.70
C LEU A 307 -67.18 -45.24 -18.72
#